data_AF-A0A818U8J1-F1
#
_entry.id   AF-A0A818U8J1-F1
#
_cell.length_a   1.000
_cell.length_b   1.000
_cell.length_c   1.000
_cell.angle_alpha   90.00
_cell.angle_beta   90.00
_cell.angle_gamma   90.00
#
_symmetry.space_group_name_H-M   'P 1'
#
loop_
_entity.id
_entity.type
_entity.pdbx_description
1 polymer ?
#
loop_
_entity_poly.entity_id
_entity_poly.type
_entity_poly.pdbx_seq_one_letter_code
_entity_poly.pdbx_strand_id
1 'polypeptide(L)'
;MSSGTSLQESTSDDRRLLHYTMKITDRLAAKNFFCNILGMKILRHEEMDSGCSARCNGDFDSPWSKTMVGYGSENSFFVFELNYNYDVQGYNYGNDFSSITIYNRQAILNVRQYLDKKFIEIDNQQSIIIHSPDGHRIILIDEDVHQGNDPIQCLSLNVSNLKKSIDYYTRLLKMKINKNESNDKHVKLYYGLKTKQQTQVKTKSGFLIDNQCQLELIELQQTIDRGTGYGRKAFSCPTNDIEPIQDMIEKEGYDILISAMELGELLDLNKEKIVILSDPDGHEICFVGEENYFKGCETDPDAEKKFYKGLENKPDDPNKYAIENGNVSDPQYNTVLRATLEECRKNNMSKETIDRAIKRAIAQKDNMKQVIFEFIGPGRALCLIEVMTDNPKRAFNYLNKNAAKIGIPEIAKSGQIAEYFDQRGYACIEKSNINEEKAIELAIEINAEEVIQAIDDDGEREVWKFLGPPTFYGQMKINLTQHGYTVTSDGSEFIPKVTVPLNERDKILLKQIINMFEDLEQVEGVHTNGV
;
A
#
# COMPACT_ATOMS: atom_id res chain seq x y z
N MET A 1 -28.75 -35.89 39.37
CA MET A 1 -27.50 -36.06 38.61
C MET A 1 -27.65 -35.30 37.30
N SER A 2 -27.23 -34.04 37.28
CA SER A 2 -26.96 -33.31 36.03
C SER A 2 -25.51 -32.84 36.15
N SER A 3 -24.63 -33.54 35.45
CA SER A 3 -23.21 -33.21 35.35
C SER A 3 -23.08 -31.84 34.70
N GLY A 4 -22.88 -30.81 35.52
CA GLY A 4 -22.36 -29.53 35.05
C GLY A 4 -20.95 -29.76 34.55
N THR A 5 -20.77 -29.72 33.24
CA THR A 5 -19.47 -29.49 32.62
C THR A 5 -19.03 -28.11 33.07
N SER A 6 -18.22 -28.05 34.12
CA SER A 6 -17.48 -26.84 34.46
C SER A 6 -16.61 -26.53 33.27
N LEU A 7 -16.83 -25.39 32.62
CA LEU A 7 -15.81 -24.73 31.81
C LEU A 7 -14.55 -24.71 32.67
N GLN A 8 -13.54 -25.52 32.32
CA GLN A 8 -12.19 -25.21 32.80
C GLN A 8 -11.94 -23.78 32.34
N GLU A 9 -11.65 -22.89 33.27
CA GLU A 9 -11.30 -21.51 32.98
C GLU A 9 -10.03 -21.50 32.12
N SER A 10 -10.20 -21.62 30.80
CA SER A 10 -9.20 -21.18 29.83
C SER A 10 -8.98 -19.70 30.11
N THR A 11 -7.87 -19.40 30.78
CA THR A 11 -7.45 -18.02 30.99
C THR A 11 -7.12 -17.43 29.62
N SER A 12 -7.60 -16.22 29.32
CA SER A 12 -7.39 -15.50 28.05
C SER A 12 -5.92 -15.32 27.61
N ASP A 13 -4.96 -15.75 28.43
CA ASP A 13 -3.52 -15.55 28.28
C ASP A 13 -2.85 -16.62 27.36
N ASP A 14 -3.64 -17.56 26.81
CA ASP A 14 -3.21 -18.57 25.83
C ASP A 14 -3.57 -18.23 24.38
N ARG A 15 -4.10 -17.03 24.14
CA ARG A 15 -4.53 -16.61 22.81
C ARG A 15 -3.56 -15.57 22.26
N ARG A 16 -3.42 -15.54 20.94
CA ARG A 16 -2.56 -14.56 20.27
C ARG A 16 -3.13 -14.21 18.90
N LEU A 17 -3.05 -12.94 18.53
CA LEU A 17 -3.30 -12.52 17.15
C LEU A 17 -2.12 -12.96 16.28
N LEU A 18 -2.38 -13.84 15.32
CA LEU A 18 -1.36 -14.53 14.52
C LEU A 18 -1.02 -13.78 13.24
N HIS A 19 -2.04 -13.49 12.44
CA HIS A 19 -1.86 -12.87 11.14
C HIS A 19 -3.14 -12.18 10.68
N TYR A 20 -2.98 -11.36 9.65
CA TYR A 20 -4.09 -10.84 8.86
C TYR A 20 -3.92 -11.24 7.40
N THR A 21 -4.97 -11.84 6.85
CA THR A 21 -5.03 -12.21 5.44
C THR A 21 -5.31 -10.98 4.60
N MET A 22 -4.46 -10.72 3.62
CA MET A 22 -4.61 -9.65 2.64
C MET A 22 -4.72 -10.27 1.25
N LYS A 23 -5.80 -9.91 0.54
CA LYS A 23 -5.97 -10.30 -0.86
C LYS A 23 -5.11 -9.37 -1.72
N ILE A 24 -4.33 -9.96 -2.62
CA ILE A 24 -3.41 -9.23 -3.51
C ILE A 24 -3.67 -9.59 -4.97
N THR A 25 -3.37 -8.67 -5.88
CA THR A 25 -3.59 -8.85 -7.33
C THR A 25 -2.29 -8.97 -8.13
N ASP A 26 -1.14 -8.72 -7.50
CA ASP A 26 0.18 -8.85 -8.10
C ASP A 26 1.18 -9.34 -7.04
N ARG A 27 1.64 -10.59 -7.18
CA ARG A 27 2.50 -11.21 -6.17
C ARG A 27 3.86 -10.55 -6.13
N LEU A 28 4.40 -10.11 -7.27
CA LEU A 28 5.73 -9.49 -7.26
C LEU A 28 5.69 -8.06 -6.75
N ALA A 29 4.62 -7.32 -7.06
CA ALA A 29 4.33 -6.03 -6.43
C ALA A 29 4.29 -6.15 -4.91
N ALA A 30 3.49 -7.10 -4.43
CA ALA A 30 3.34 -7.35 -3.01
C ALA A 30 4.68 -7.77 -2.39
N LYS A 31 5.40 -8.72 -2.99
CA LYS A 31 6.73 -9.14 -2.51
C LYS A 31 7.69 -7.96 -2.43
N ASN A 32 7.78 -7.13 -3.46
CA ASN A 32 8.70 -5.98 -3.47
C ASN A 32 8.32 -4.98 -2.38
N PHE A 33 7.04 -4.69 -2.23
CA PHE A 33 6.55 -3.80 -1.19
C PHE A 33 6.83 -4.37 0.22
N PHE A 34 6.36 -5.57 0.54
CA PHE A 34 6.53 -6.14 1.88
C PHE A 34 7.99 -6.51 2.19
N CYS A 35 8.74 -7.06 1.26
CA CYS A 35 10.12 -7.49 1.52
C CYS A 35 11.16 -6.39 1.29
N ASN A 36 11.10 -5.66 0.19
CA ASN A 36 12.17 -4.70 -0.16
C ASN A 36 11.91 -3.33 0.46
N ILE A 37 10.66 -2.85 0.46
CA ILE A 37 10.31 -1.56 1.08
C ILE A 37 10.20 -1.73 2.59
N LEU A 38 9.32 -2.63 3.07
CA LEU A 38 9.11 -2.80 4.50
C LEU A 38 10.19 -3.63 5.21
N GLY A 39 11.04 -4.36 4.48
CA GLY A 39 12.13 -5.14 5.08
C GLY A 39 11.71 -6.48 5.69
N MET A 40 10.55 -7.03 5.32
CA MET A 40 10.08 -8.34 5.76
C MET A 40 10.73 -9.48 4.96
N LYS A 41 10.44 -10.72 5.34
CA LYS A 41 10.86 -11.92 4.62
C LYS A 41 9.66 -12.80 4.28
N ILE A 42 9.77 -13.53 3.18
CA ILE A 42 8.88 -14.65 2.91
C ILE A 42 9.25 -15.78 3.89
N LEU A 43 8.26 -16.18 4.69
CA LEU A 43 8.42 -17.21 5.73
C LEU A 43 8.08 -18.60 5.19
N ARG A 44 7.01 -18.69 4.39
CA ARG A 44 6.61 -19.88 3.65
C ARG A 44 5.71 -19.49 2.48
N HIS A 45 5.68 -20.35 1.46
CA HIS A 45 4.87 -20.17 0.27
C HIS A 45 4.26 -21.50 -0.16
N GLU A 46 2.96 -21.49 -0.44
CA GLU A 46 2.16 -22.65 -0.79
C GLU A 46 1.32 -22.35 -2.04
N GLU A 47 1.30 -23.30 -2.98
CA GLU A 47 0.43 -23.28 -4.16
C GLU A 47 -0.68 -24.29 -3.95
N MET A 48 -1.92 -23.87 -4.21
CA MET A 48 -3.12 -24.66 -3.99
C MET A 48 -3.85 -24.85 -5.32
N ASP A 49 -4.15 -26.10 -5.66
CA ASP A 49 -4.78 -26.45 -6.95
C ASP A 49 -6.29 -26.14 -7.00
N SER A 50 -6.91 -25.84 -5.85
CA SER A 50 -8.34 -25.52 -5.75
C SER A 50 -8.64 -24.65 -4.54
N GLY A 51 -9.86 -24.09 -4.50
CA GLY A 51 -10.37 -23.33 -3.36
C GLY A 51 -10.31 -24.08 -2.04
N CYS A 52 -10.25 -23.33 -0.95
CA CYS A 52 -10.15 -23.90 0.39
C CYS A 52 -11.53 -24.10 1.01
N SER A 53 -11.77 -25.27 1.62
CA SER A 53 -13.01 -25.55 2.37
C SER A 53 -13.25 -24.57 3.52
N ALA A 54 -12.17 -24.08 4.14
CA ALA A 54 -12.21 -23.02 5.14
C ALA A 54 -12.31 -21.60 4.56
N ARG A 55 -12.51 -21.48 3.24
CA ARG A 55 -12.57 -20.20 2.50
C ARG A 55 -11.37 -19.31 2.81
N CYS A 56 -10.18 -19.89 3.01
CA CYS A 56 -8.97 -19.13 3.33
C CYS A 56 -8.67 -18.08 2.26
N ASN A 57 -8.92 -18.42 1.00
CA ASN A 57 -8.75 -17.52 -0.14
C ASN A 57 -9.98 -16.65 -0.45
N GLY A 58 -11.05 -16.78 0.34
CA GLY A 58 -12.37 -16.20 0.08
C GLY A 58 -13.33 -17.19 -0.58
N ASP A 59 -14.42 -16.68 -1.14
CA ASP A 59 -15.45 -17.47 -1.85
C ASP A 59 -15.01 -17.78 -3.30
N PHE A 60 -13.81 -18.34 -3.48
CA PHE A 60 -13.26 -18.69 -4.79
C PHE A 60 -12.82 -20.16 -4.85
N ASP A 61 -13.27 -20.87 -5.89
CA ASP A 61 -12.94 -22.29 -6.11
C ASP A 61 -11.68 -22.50 -6.95
N SER A 62 -11.17 -21.42 -7.56
CA SER A 62 -10.00 -21.43 -8.43
C SER A 62 -8.71 -21.76 -7.68
N PRO A 63 -7.65 -22.22 -8.40
CA PRO A 63 -6.30 -22.27 -7.84
C PRO A 63 -5.91 -20.92 -7.24
N TRP A 64 -5.04 -20.96 -6.23
CA TRP A 64 -4.56 -19.77 -5.53
C TRP A 64 -3.22 -20.06 -4.87
N SER A 65 -2.51 -19.00 -4.46
CA SER A 65 -1.28 -19.13 -3.68
C SER A 65 -1.40 -18.40 -2.35
N LYS A 66 -0.74 -18.95 -1.32
CA LYS A 66 -0.58 -18.36 -0.01
C LYS A 66 0.89 -18.03 0.24
N THR A 67 1.18 -16.79 0.61
CA THR A 67 2.54 -16.37 0.98
C THR A 67 2.53 -15.71 2.35
N MET A 68 3.21 -16.33 3.32
CA MET A 68 3.36 -15.73 4.65
C MET A 68 4.56 -14.80 4.66
N VAL A 69 4.36 -13.53 5.03
CA VAL A 69 5.44 -12.54 5.10
C VAL A 69 5.45 -11.82 6.44
N GLY A 70 6.63 -11.61 7.01
CA GLY A 70 6.78 -10.92 8.29
C GLY A 70 8.22 -10.68 8.69
N TYR A 71 8.42 -10.09 9.88
CA TYR A 71 9.76 -9.79 10.40
C TYR A 71 10.42 -10.97 11.14
N GLY A 72 9.64 -11.99 11.48
CA GLY A 72 10.13 -13.17 12.19
C GLY A 72 9.16 -14.33 12.10
N SER A 73 9.45 -15.42 12.83
CA SER A 73 8.66 -16.64 12.80
C SER A 73 7.22 -16.40 13.26
N GLU A 74 6.27 -17.01 12.56
CA GLU A 74 4.85 -17.01 12.90
C GLU A 74 4.56 -17.48 14.33
N ASN A 75 5.46 -18.22 14.98
CA ASN A 75 5.33 -18.68 16.35
C ASN A 75 5.35 -17.54 17.38
N SER A 76 6.01 -16.43 17.07
CA SER A 76 6.19 -15.30 17.99
C SER A 76 5.92 -13.93 17.36
N PHE A 77 5.74 -13.84 16.05
CA PHE A 77 5.46 -12.61 15.33
C PHE A 77 4.04 -12.65 14.77
N PHE A 78 3.44 -11.47 14.67
CA PHE A 78 2.34 -11.23 13.78
C PHE A 78 2.87 -11.17 12.35
N VAL A 79 2.14 -11.76 11.41
CA VAL A 79 2.56 -11.80 10.00
C VAL A 79 1.40 -11.46 9.07
N PHE A 80 1.69 -11.25 7.80
CA PHE A 80 0.68 -11.15 6.76
C PHE A 80 0.54 -12.48 6.03
N GLU A 81 -0.69 -12.90 5.82
CA GLU A 81 -1.02 -13.97 4.88
C GLU A 81 -1.43 -13.31 3.56
N LEU A 82 -0.56 -13.33 2.55
CA LEU A 82 -0.86 -12.76 1.24
C LEU A 82 -1.52 -13.82 0.35
N ASN A 83 -2.79 -13.58 0.00
CA ASN A 83 -3.58 -14.49 -0.81
C ASN A 83 -3.75 -13.95 -2.23
N TYR A 84 -3.31 -14.73 -3.20
CA TYR A 84 -3.43 -14.43 -4.62
C TYR A 84 -4.30 -15.49 -5.29
N ASN A 85 -5.46 -15.07 -5.81
CA ASN A 85 -6.39 -15.94 -6.55
C ASN A 85 -6.13 -15.78 -8.05
N TYR A 86 -5.80 -16.86 -8.76
CA TYR A 86 -5.32 -16.79 -10.14
C TYR A 86 -6.32 -16.24 -11.16
N ASP A 87 -7.62 -16.38 -10.88
CA ASP A 87 -8.69 -15.96 -11.79
C ASP A 87 -9.31 -14.61 -11.39
N VAL A 88 -8.75 -13.93 -10.39
CA VAL A 88 -9.24 -12.64 -9.89
C VAL A 88 -8.31 -11.52 -10.32
N GLN A 89 -8.84 -10.59 -11.12
CA GLN A 89 -8.07 -9.47 -11.66
C GLN A 89 -8.04 -8.23 -10.75
N GLY A 90 -8.92 -8.17 -9.75
CA GLY A 90 -9.10 -7.01 -8.91
C GLY A 90 -10.06 -7.28 -7.77
N TYR A 91 -9.89 -6.55 -6.67
CA TYR A 91 -10.82 -6.54 -5.55
C TYR A 91 -11.37 -5.14 -5.35
N ASN A 92 -12.64 -5.05 -4.96
CA ASN A 92 -13.19 -3.80 -4.46
C ASN A 92 -12.90 -3.74 -2.96
N TYR A 93 -12.01 -2.83 -2.55
CA TYR A 93 -11.71 -2.62 -1.14
C TYR A 93 -12.74 -1.67 -0.53
N GLY A 94 -13.28 -2.09 0.61
CA GLY A 94 -14.25 -1.31 1.34
C GLY A 94 -13.61 -0.30 2.30
N ASN A 95 -14.37 0.06 3.33
CA ASN A 95 -13.92 0.93 4.41
C ASN A 95 -13.70 0.16 5.74
N ASP A 96 -13.69 -1.17 5.69
CA ASP A 96 -13.61 -2.07 6.84
C ASP A 96 -12.18 -2.13 7.42
N PHE A 97 -11.18 -2.29 6.56
CA PHE A 97 -9.77 -2.20 6.95
C PHE A 97 -9.35 -0.72 7.09
N SER A 98 -8.76 -0.36 8.23
CA SER A 98 -8.23 0.99 8.43
C SER A 98 -6.75 1.08 8.12
N SER A 99 -5.92 0.32 8.83
CA SER A 99 -4.46 0.38 8.67
C SER A 99 -3.71 -0.73 9.40
N ILE A 100 -2.45 -0.92 9.03
CA ILE A 100 -1.45 -1.57 9.90
C ILE A 100 -0.46 -0.53 10.40
N THR A 101 -0.10 -0.57 11.69
CA THR A 101 0.97 0.26 12.26
C THR A 101 2.25 -0.55 12.48
N ILE A 102 3.37 -0.06 11.94
CA ILE A 102 4.68 -0.71 11.97
C ILE A 102 5.74 0.26 12.49
N TYR A 103 6.61 -0.22 13.37
CA TYR A 103 7.71 0.53 13.97
C TYR A 103 9.03 0.11 13.35
N ASN A 104 9.49 0.84 12.33
CA ASN A 104 10.68 0.45 11.59
C ASN A 104 11.32 1.65 10.86
N ARG A 105 12.43 2.18 11.41
CA ARG A 105 13.13 3.31 10.79
C ARG A 105 13.71 2.99 9.42
N GLN A 106 14.23 1.77 9.26
CA GLN A 106 14.82 1.37 7.99
C GLN A 106 13.76 1.32 6.88
N ALA A 107 12.54 0.88 7.19
CA ALA A 107 11.43 0.90 6.23
C ALA A 107 11.11 2.34 5.78
N ILE A 108 11.15 3.33 6.67
CA ILE A 108 10.94 4.75 6.30
C ILE A 108 12.03 5.24 5.33
N LEU A 109 13.29 4.90 5.60
CA LEU A 109 14.39 5.24 4.69
C LEU A 109 14.19 4.59 3.32
N ASN A 110 13.77 3.32 3.29
CA ASN A 110 13.48 2.61 2.05
C ASN A 110 12.31 3.24 1.29
N VAL A 111 11.25 3.66 1.99
CA VAL A 111 10.11 4.37 1.38
C VAL A 111 10.59 5.65 0.70
N ARG A 112 11.27 6.53 1.43
CA ARG A 112 11.75 7.82 0.92
C ARG A 112 12.72 7.66 -0.26
N GLN A 113 13.43 6.54 -0.34
CA GLN A 113 14.42 6.30 -1.37
C GLN A 113 13.86 5.56 -2.60
N TYR A 114 12.92 4.63 -2.42
CA TYR A 114 12.57 3.64 -3.44
C TYR A 114 11.07 3.51 -3.72
N LEU A 115 10.19 3.98 -2.84
CA LEU A 115 8.75 3.94 -3.08
C LEU A 115 8.33 5.18 -3.87
N ASP A 116 7.47 4.98 -4.86
CA ASP A 116 6.90 6.09 -5.62
C ASP A 116 6.02 6.97 -4.73
N LYS A 117 6.15 8.29 -4.92
CA LYS A 117 5.40 9.30 -4.17
C LYS A 117 3.89 9.08 -4.22
N LYS A 118 3.35 8.50 -5.29
CA LYS A 118 1.91 8.22 -5.41
C LYS A 118 1.38 7.24 -4.35
N PHE A 119 2.26 6.39 -3.79
CA PHE A 119 1.91 5.49 -2.71
C PHE A 119 2.12 6.11 -1.32
N ILE A 120 2.55 7.37 -1.23
CA ILE A 120 2.78 8.09 0.03
C ILE A 120 1.61 9.06 0.26
N GLU A 121 0.81 8.80 1.29
CA GLU A 121 -0.31 9.67 1.70
C GLU A 121 0.20 10.86 2.53
N ILE A 122 1.06 10.59 3.53
CA ILE A 122 1.59 11.60 4.45
C ILE A 122 3.04 11.25 4.76
N ASP A 123 3.98 12.18 4.62
CA ASP A 123 5.34 12.06 5.16
C ASP A 123 5.60 13.19 6.17
N ASN A 124 5.83 12.84 7.44
CA ASN A 124 6.19 13.80 8.47
C ASN A 124 7.38 13.29 9.31
N GLN A 125 7.85 14.13 10.23
CA GLN A 125 9.05 13.82 11.04
C GLN A 125 8.89 12.61 11.98
N GLN A 126 7.66 12.20 12.32
CA GLN A 126 7.41 11.13 13.31
C GLN A 126 6.84 9.87 12.68
N SER A 127 6.16 10.00 11.54
CA SER A 127 5.51 8.89 10.86
C SER A 127 5.36 9.16 9.37
N ILE A 128 5.33 8.09 8.57
CA ILE A 128 4.94 8.12 7.16
C ILE A 128 3.76 7.17 6.95
N ILE A 129 2.79 7.60 6.18
CA ILE A 129 1.60 6.82 5.81
C ILE A 129 1.70 6.50 4.35
N ILE A 130 1.63 5.22 4.03
CA ILE A 130 1.79 4.69 2.69
C ILE A 130 0.67 3.71 2.35
N HIS A 131 0.50 3.44 1.06
CA HIS A 131 -0.39 2.41 0.55
C HIS A 131 0.43 1.27 -0.07
N SER A 132 -0.03 0.04 0.17
CA SER A 132 0.45 -1.13 -0.58
C SER A 132 0.00 -1.04 -2.05
N PRO A 133 0.52 -1.89 -2.96
CA PRO A 133 0.13 -1.89 -4.37
C PRO A 133 -1.38 -2.02 -4.58
N ASP A 134 -2.05 -2.80 -3.71
CA ASP A 134 -3.49 -3.00 -3.72
C ASP A 134 -4.25 -1.97 -2.86
N GLY A 135 -3.60 -0.89 -2.42
CA GLY A 135 -4.22 0.24 -1.71
C GLY A 135 -4.30 0.12 -0.19
N HIS A 136 -3.77 -0.95 0.41
CA HIS A 136 -3.88 -1.14 1.86
C HIS A 136 -3.00 -0.14 2.62
N ARG A 137 -3.61 0.61 3.52
CA ARG A 137 -2.95 1.68 4.27
C ARG A 137 -2.03 1.15 5.37
N ILE A 138 -0.81 1.67 5.43
CA ILE A 138 0.23 1.30 6.40
C ILE A 138 0.82 2.56 7.01
N ILE A 139 0.90 2.59 8.32
CA ILE A 139 1.48 3.67 9.12
C ILE A 139 2.84 3.19 9.60
N LEU A 140 3.92 3.81 9.13
CA LEU A 140 5.27 3.56 9.64
C LEU A 140 5.62 4.64 10.65
N ILE A 141 6.07 4.23 11.83
CA ILE A 141 6.54 5.11 12.90
C ILE A 141 8.06 5.17 12.87
N ASP A 142 8.65 6.37 12.99
CA ASP A 142 10.10 6.63 13.02
C ASP A 142 10.73 6.23 14.37
N GLU A 143 10.47 4.99 14.76
CA GLU A 143 10.92 4.37 15.99
C GLU A 143 11.12 2.88 15.76
N ASP A 144 12.18 2.31 16.36
CA ASP A 144 12.42 0.88 16.35
C ASP A 144 11.97 0.27 17.68
N VAL A 145 11.41 -0.94 17.62
CA VAL A 145 11.12 -1.74 18.81
C VAL A 145 12.39 -2.34 19.42
N HIS A 146 12.31 -2.79 20.68
CA HIS A 146 13.42 -3.52 21.29
C HIS A 146 13.75 -4.79 20.51
N GLN A 147 15.04 -5.16 20.48
CA GLN A 147 15.50 -6.34 19.76
C GLN A 147 14.73 -7.59 20.20
N GLY A 148 14.18 -8.31 19.23
CA GLY A 148 13.38 -9.51 19.45
C GLY A 148 11.87 -9.28 19.46
N ASN A 149 11.42 -8.03 19.58
CA ASN A 149 10.00 -7.69 19.46
C ASN A 149 9.60 -7.52 18.00
N ASP A 150 8.32 -7.78 17.74
CA ASP A 150 7.73 -7.60 16.42
C ASP A 150 7.61 -6.11 16.06
N PRO A 151 8.13 -5.64 14.91
CA PRO A 151 7.85 -4.29 14.44
C PRO A 151 6.37 -4.03 14.13
N ILE A 152 5.57 -5.05 13.79
CA ILE A 152 4.13 -4.89 13.53
C ILE A 152 3.40 -4.83 14.87
N GLN A 153 2.82 -3.67 15.17
CA GLN A 153 2.30 -3.38 16.51
C GLN A 153 0.77 -3.26 16.57
N CYS A 154 0.12 -2.94 15.46
CA CYS A 154 -1.33 -2.77 15.47
C CYS A 154 -1.98 -3.11 14.12
N LEU A 155 -3.05 -3.91 14.17
CA LEU A 155 -4.05 -4.05 13.11
C LEU A 155 -5.26 -3.20 13.49
N SER A 156 -5.60 -2.21 12.67
CA SER A 156 -6.73 -1.31 12.89
C SER A 156 -7.88 -1.64 11.93
N LEU A 157 -9.06 -1.90 12.47
CA LEU A 157 -10.29 -2.17 11.74
C LEU A 157 -11.36 -1.15 12.12
N ASN A 158 -12.18 -0.78 11.15
CA ASN A 158 -13.31 0.13 11.35
C ASN A 158 -14.55 -0.62 11.80
N VAL A 159 -15.30 -0.05 12.73
CA VAL A 159 -16.54 -0.61 13.29
C VAL A 159 -17.65 0.44 13.27
N SER A 160 -18.90 0.02 13.08
CA SER A 160 -20.04 0.94 13.07
C SER A 160 -20.54 1.29 14.47
N ASN A 161 -20.23 0.47 15.47
CA ASN A 161 -20.64 0.69 16.85
C ASN A 161 -19.57 0.20 17.83
N LEU A 162 -18.76 1.13 18.35
CA LEU A 162 -17.61 0.79 19.17
C LEU A 162 -18.01 0.04 20.44
N LYS A 163 -19.13 0.41 21.06
CA LYS A 163 -19.62 -0.22 22.29
C LYS A 163 -19.99 -1.68 22.08
N LYS A 164 -20.70 -1.99 20.98
CA LYS A 164 -21.09 -3.36 20.61
C LYS A 164 -19.85 -4.20 20.32
N SER A 165 -18.90 -3.65 19.59
CA SER A 165 -17.66 -4.35 19.26
C SER A 165 -16.79 -4.57 20.51
N ILE A 166 -16.66 -3.58 21.40
CA ILE A 166 -15.99 -3.75 22.70
C ILE A 166 -16.61 -4.92 23.49
N ASP A 167 -17.94 -4.98 23.61
CA ASP A 167 -18.61 -6.08 24.33
C ASP A 167 -18.28 -7.44 23.69
N TYR A 168 -18.38 -7.54 22.36
CA TYR A 168 -18.05 -8.76 21.63
C TYR A 168 -16.62 -9.24 21.90
N TYR A 169 -15.62 -8.40 21.68
CA TYR A 169 -14.22 -8.81 21.80
C TYR A 169 -13.78 -9.02 23.26
N THR A 170 -14.32 -8.27 24.22
CA THR A 170 -13.91 -8.39 25.63
C THR A 170 -14.72 -9.43 26.40
N ARG A 171 -16.05 -9.44 26.29
CA ARG A 171 -16.91 -10.36 27.04
C ARG A 171 -16.93 -11.75 26.43
N LEU A 172 -17.02 -11.86 25.11
CA LEU A 172 -17.10 -13.15 24.42
C LEU A 172 -15.70 -13.69 24.13
N LEU A 173 -14.90 -12.91 23.41
CA LEU A 173 -13.58 -13.37 23.00
C LEU A 173 -12.49 -13.21 24.07
N LYS A 174 -12.78 -12.56 25.20
CA LYS A 174 -11.88 -12.43 26.38
C LYS A 174 -10.64 -11.56 26.15
N MET A 175 -10.66 -10.63 25.19
CA MET A 175 -9.56 -9.69 25.00
C MET A 175 -9.51 -8.64 26.13
N LYS A 176 -8.30 -8.14 26.41
CA LYS A 176 -8.04 -7.07 27.38
C LYS A 176 -7.99 -5.72 26.66
N ILE A 177 -8.45 -4.66 27.32
CA ILE A 177 -8.37 -3.27 26.80
C ILE A 177 -7.06 -2.62 27.22
N ASN A 178 -6.32 -2.06 26.27
CA ASN A 178 -5.20 -1.18 26.55
C ASN A 178 -5.72 0.25 26.82
N LYS A 179 -6.02 0.54 28.08
CA LYS A 179 -6.62 1.81 28.52
C LYS A 179 -5.75 3.05 28.27
N ASN A 180 -4.43 2.88 28.14
CA ASN A 180 -3.51 4.00 27.91
C ASN A 180 -3.54 4.50 26.46
N GLU A 181 -4.06 3.68 25.55
CA GLU A 181 -4.08 3.90 24.10
C GLU A 181 -5.51 3.82 23.53
N SER A 182 -6.52 3.96 24.38
CA SER A 182 -7.95 3.88 24.00
C SER A 182 -8.69 5.15 24.44
N ASN A 183 -9.69 5.57 23.68
CA ASN A 183 -10.58 6.68 24.02
C ASN A 183 -12.02 6.38 23.54
N ASP A 184 -12.83 7.43 23.40
CA ASP A 184 -14.23 7.36 22.98
C ASP A 184 -14.41 7.06 21.48
N LYS A 185 -13.37 7.23 20.65
CA LYS A 185 -13.41 7.01 19.20
C LYS A 185 -12.71 5.73 18.75
N HIS A 186 -11.79 5.21 19.54
CA HIS A 186 -11.12 3.94 19.23
C HIS A 186 -10.69 3.20 20.50
N VAL A 187 -10.54 1.88 20.38
CA VAL A 187 -10.06 0.99 21.46
C VAL A 187 -8.97 0.07 20.94
N LYS A 188 -7.88 -0.09 21.70
CA LYS A 188 -6.86 -1.12 21.43
C LYS A 188 -7.05 -2.32 22.34
N LEU A 189 -7.05 -3.51 21.75
CA LEU A 189 -7.33 -4.78 22.38
C LEU A 189 -6.17 -5.74 22.18
N TYR A 190 -5.94 -6.63 23.15
CA TYR A 190 -4.87 -7.62 23.08
C TYR A 190 -5.20 -8.87 23.91
N TYR A 191 -4.50 -9.97 23.64
CA TYR A 191 -4.46 -11.14 24.53
C TYR A 191 -3.17 -11.08 25.37
N GLY A 192 -3.23 -11.50 26.62
CA GLY A 192 -2.04 -11.49 27.47
C GLY A 192 -1.01 -12.55 27.07
N LEU A 193 0.22 -12.46 27.58
CA LEU A 193 1.16 -13.58 27.56
C LEU A 193 1.28 -14.20 28.96
N LYS A 194 1.25 -15.54 29.03
CA LYS A 194 1.34 -16.31 30.29
C LYS A 194 2.63 -16.11 31.10
N THR A 195 3.76 -15.80 30.46
CA THR A 195 5.09 -16.06 31.04
C THR A 195 5.83 -14.85 31.62
N LYS A 196 5.30 -13.63 31.52
CA LYS A 196 5.84 -12.45 32.23
C LYS A 196 4.70 -11.52 32.62
N GLN A 197 4.86 -10.77 33.71
CA GLN A 197 4.01 -9.60 33.97
C GLN A 197 3.92 -8.82 32.66
N GLN A 198 2.72 -8.60 32.12
CA GLN A 198 2.51 -7.84 30.89
C GLN A 198 3.20 -6.48 31.01
N THR A 199 4.44 -6.39 30.52
CA THR A 199 5.19 -5.14 30.54
C THR A 199 4.70 -4.34 29.37
N GLN A 200 3.74 -3.44 29.62
CA GLN A 200 3.55 -2.32 28.72
C GLN A 200 4.89 -1.61 28.59
N VAL A 201 5.39 -1.50 27.37
CA VAL A 201 6.65 -0.81 27.10
C VAL A 201 6.31 0.60 26.67
N LYS A 202 6.68 1.59 27.49
CA LYS A 202 6.56 2.99 27.12
C LYS A 202 7.60 3.30 26.05
N THR A 203 7.16 3.78 24.90
CA THR A 203 7.99 4.27 23.80
C THR A 203 7.94 5.79 23.71
N LYS A 204 8.66 6.39 22.76
CA LYS A 204 8.54 7.84 22.50
C LYS A 204 7.17 8.20 21.94
N SER A 205 6.56 7.28 21.19
CA SER A 205 5.31 7.48 20.44
C SER A 205 4.07 6.89 21.11
N GLY A 206 4.19 6.12 22.21
CA GLY A 206 3.03 5.57 22.92
C GLY A 206 3.36 4.42 23.88
N PHE A 207 2.45 3.46 23.99
CA PHE A 207 2.62 2.23 24.77
C PHE A 207 2.44 0.98 23.90
N LEU A 208 3.46 0.13 23.87
CA LEU A 208 3.44 -1.16 23.19
C LEU A 208 3.10 -2.29 24.15
N ILE A 209 2.50 -3.35 23.62
CA ILE A 209 2.33 -4.61 24.33
C ILE A 209 3.46 -5.53 23.89
N ASP A 210 4.28 -5.95 24.85
CA ASP A 210 5.44 -6.80 24.57
C ASP A 210 5.01 -8.10 23.85
N ASN A 211 5.63 -8.37 22.71
CA ASN A 211 5.48 -9.60 21.92
C ASN A 211 4.06 -9.92 21.38
N GLN A 212 3.15 -8.94 21.24
CA GLN A 212 1.89 -9.14 20.51
C GLN A 212 1.44 -7.91 19.72
N CYS A 213 0.96 -8.14 18.49
CA CYS A 213 0.20 -7.15 17.73
C CYS A 213 -1.16 -6.91 18.39
N GLN A 214 -1.54 -5.64 18.54
CA GLN A 214 -2.83 -5.23 19.08
C GLN A 214 -3.90 -5.18 17.97
N LEU A 215 -5.16 -5.42 18.34
CA LEU A 215 -6.32 -5.14 17.50
C LEU A 215 -6.91 -3.79 17.92
N GLU A 216 -6.87 -2.81 17.02
CA GLU A 216 -7.54 -1.53 17.20
C GLU A 216 -8.89 -1.52 16.48
N LEU A 217 -9.94 -1.11 17.18
CA LEU A 217 -11.26 -0.88 16.61
C LEU A 217 -11.52 0.62 16.61
N ILE A 218 -11.82 1.17 15.44
CA ILE A 218 -12.05 2.60 15.22
C ILE A 218 -13.51 2.80 14.84
N GLU A 219 -14.23 3.65 15.58
CA GLU A 219 -15.63 3.94 15.24
C GLU A 219 -15.70 4.82 14.00
N LEU A 220 -16.40 4.33 12.98
CA LEU A 220 -16.80 5.13 11.83
C LEU A 220 -18.27 5.50 11.95
N GLN A 221 -18.60 6.77 11.75
CA GLN A 221 -19.99 7.26 11.69
C GLN A 221 -20.66 6.95 10.34
N GLN A 222 -20.31 5.82 9.73
CA GLN A 222 -20.84 5.33 8.46
C GLN A 222 -20.96 3.81 8.51
N THR A 223 -21.76 3.25 7.59
CA THR A 223 -21.88 1.80 7.45
C THR A 223 -20.55 1.20 7.03
N ILE A 224 -20.21 0.05 7.62
CA ILE A 224 -19.04 -0.72 7.20
C ILE A 224 -19.39 -1.44 5.90
N ASP A 225 -18.65 -1.10 4.84
CA ASP A 225 -18.60 -1.83 3.58
C ASP A 225 -17.29 -2.61 3.56
N ARG A 226 -17.39 -3.93 3.39
CA ARG A 226 -16.23 -4.83 3.31
C ARG A 226 -15.76 -5.04 1.86
N GLY A 227 -16.57 -4.66 0.88
CA GLY A 227 -16.32 -4.95 -0.53
C GLY A 227 -16.04 -6.44 -0.78
N THR A 228 -15.17 -6.73 -1.74
CA THR A 228 -14.70 -8.09 -2.06
C THR A 228 -13.26 -8.33 -1.62
N GLY A 229 -12.53 -7.25 -1.32
CA GLY A 229 -11.12 -7.25 -0.88
C GLY A 229 -10.91 -7.44 0.61
N TYR A 230 -11.99 -7.61 1.39
CA TYR A 230 -11.90 -7.83 2.84
C TYR A 230 -10.92 -8.94 3.22
N GLY A 231 -10.20 -8.71 4.31
CA GLY A 231 -9.28 -9.67 4.91
C GLY A 231 -9.90 -10.50 6.04
N ARG A 232 -9.05 -11.29 6.70
CA ARG A 232 -9.44 -12.13 7.85
C ARG A 232 -8.34 -12.06 8.89
N LYS A 233 -8.71 -11.89 10.16
CA LYS A 233 -7.76 -11.99 11.28
C LYS A 233 -7.79 -13.41 11.85
N ALA A 234 -6.61 -13.94 12.18
CA ALA A 234 -6.48 -15.25 12.79
C ALA A 234 -5.95 -15.14 14.23
N PHE A 235 -6.55 -15.91 15.14
CA PHE A 235 -6.11 -16.04 16.51
C PHE A 235 -5.77 -17.50 16.81
N SER A 236 -4.69 -17.72 17.56
CA SER A 236 -4.49 -19.02 18.20
C SER A 236 -5.33 -19.14 19.46
N CYS A 237 -5.73 -20.36 19.78
CA CYS A 237 -6.20 -20.76 21.10
C CYS A 237 -5.82 -22.23 21.36
N PRO A 238 -5.91 -22.70 22.61
CA PRO A 238 -5.87 -24.14 22.89
C PRO A 238 -6.87 -24.88 22.00
N THR A 239 -6.51 -26.03 21.42
CA THR A 239 -7.41 -26.76 20.50
C THR A 239 -8.76 -27.11 21.15
N ASN A 240 -8.76 -27.35 22.46
CA ASN A 240 -9.97 -27.64 23.23
C ASN A 240 -10.91 -26.43 23.44
N ASP A 241 -10.47 -25.21 23.11
CA ASP A 241 -11.29 -24.00 23.20
C ASP A 241 -12.13 -23.75 21.94
N ILE A 242 -11.86 -24.44 20.82
CA ILE A 242 -12.52 -24.17 19.52
C ILE A 242 -14.04 -24.30 19.61
N GLU A 243 -14.57 -25.46 20.03
CA GLU A 243 -16.03 -25.63 20.18
C GLU A 243 -16.63 -24.76 21.30
N PRO A 244 -16.02 -24.63 22.49
CA PRO A 244 -16.50 -23.69 23.50
C PRO A 244 -16.61 -22.24 23.01
N ILE A 245 -15.70 -21.78 22.15
CA ILE A 245 -15.80 -20.46 21.50
C ILE A 245 -17.01 -20.44 20.57
N GLN A 246 -17.16 -21.45 19.69
CA GLN A 246 -18.32 -21.53 18.79
C GLN A 246 -19.64 -21.49 19.56
N ASP A 247 -19.82 -22.38 20.55
CA ASP A 247 -21.04 -22.49 21.35
C ASP A 247 -21.40 -21.16 22.03
N MET A 248 -20.39 -20.43 22.51
CA MET A 248 -20.57 -19.12 23.14
C MET A 248 -21.08 -18.07 22.15
N ILE A 249 -20.53 -18.04 20.94
CA ILE A 249 -20.88 -17.09 19.89
C ILE A 249 -22.28 -17.40 19.34
N GLU A 250 -22.59 -18.68 19.08
CA GLU A 250 -23.92 -19.14 18.65
C GLU A 250 -25.00 -18.77 19.67
N LYS A 251 -24.72 -19.00 20.96
CA LYS A 251 -25.66 -18.69 22.04
C LYS A 251 -26.02 -17.21 22.13
N GLU A 252 -25.10 -16.33 21.75
CA GLU A 252 -25.29 -14.88 21.73
C GLU A 252 -25.94 -14.39 20.42
N GLY A 253 -26.21 -15.30 19.48
CA GLY A 253 -26.89 -15.02 18.21
C GLY A 253 -26.00 -14.36 17.17
N TYR A 254 -24.68 -14.55 17.26
CA TYR A 254 -23.72 -14.12 16.24
C TYR A 254 -23.46 -15.23 15.22
N ASP A 255 -23.02 -14.84 14.03
CA ASP A 255 -22.87 -15.76 12.90
C ASP A 255 -21.58 -16.60 13.03
N ILE A 256 -21.75 -17.91 12.83
CA ILE A 256 -20.66 -18.85 12.56
C ILE A 256 -20.58 -19.05 11.05
N LEU A 257 -19.51 -18.54 10.45
CA LEU A 257 -19.31 -18.64 9.00
C LEU A 257 -18.90 -20.05 8.60
N ILE A 258 -18.05 -20.70 9.41
CA ILE A 258 -17.63 -22.08 9.25
C ILE A 258 -17.55 -22.72 10.63
N SER A 259 -18.37 -23.75 10.87
CA SER A 259 -18.35 -24.52 12.11
C SER A 259 -17.03 -25.24 12.30
N ALA A 260 -16.74 -25.60 13.56
CA ALA A 260 -15.54 -26.27 13.99
C ALA A 260 -15.23 -27.48 13.09
N MET A 261 -14.06 -27.46 12.45
CA MET A 261 -13.61 -28.51 11.55
C MET A 261 -12.09 -28.69 11.59
N GLU A 262 -11.63 -29.84 11.13
CA GLU A 262 -10.21 -30.08 10.88
C GLU A 262 -9.86 -29.72 9.43
N LEU A 263 -8.79 -28.94 9.25
CA LEU A 263 -8.15 -28.67 7.98
C LEU A 263 -7.07 -29.72 7.71
N GLY A 264 -7.04 -30.24 6.49
CA GLY A 264 -6.06 -31.24 6.03
C GLY A 264 -6.70 -32.56 5.58
N GLU A 265 -5.94 -33.37 4.82
CA GLU A 265 -6.39 -34.69 4.37
C GLU A 265 -6.36 -35.71 5.51
N LEU A 266 -7.07 -36.84 5.35
CA LEU A 266 -7.23 -37.87 6.41
C LEU A 266 -5.89 -38.32 7.05
N LEU A 267 -4.80 -38.34 6.27
CA LEU A 267 -3.47 -38.78 6.66
C LEU A 267 -2.53 -37.66 7.14
N ASP A 268 -2.97 -36.40 7.10
CA ASP A 268 -2.19 -35.29 7.63
C ASP A 268 -2.07 -35.40 9.15
N LEU A 269 -0.83 -35.43 9.64
CA LEU A 269 -0.52 -35.55 11.07
C LEU A 269 -0.59 -34.20 11.80
N ASN A 270 -0.68 -33.09 11.06
CA ASN A 270 -0.70 -31.73 11.58
C ASN A 270 -2.05 -31.04 11.35
N LYS A 271 -3.16 -31.80 11.26
CA LYS A 271 -4.48 -31.21 11.04
C LYS A 271 -4.79 -30.10 12.03
N GLU A 272 -5.05 -28.92 11.49
CA GLU A 272 -5.40 -27.75 12.27
C GLU A 272 -6.90 -27.75 12.51
N LYS A 273 -7.30 -27.63 13.78
CA LYS A 273 -8.70 -27.46 14.12
C LYS A 273 -9.03 -25.97 14.09
N ILE A 274 -10.05 -25.59 13.34
CA ILE A 274 -10.44 -24.20 13.18
C ILE A 274 -11.93 -23.98 13.41
N VAL A 275 -12.30 -22.74 13.70
CA VAL A 275 -13.67 -22.21 13.56
C VAL A 275 -13.59 -20.81 12.95
N ILE A 276 -14.54 -20.47 12.08
CA ILE A 276 -14.61 -19.13 11.47
C ILE A 276 -15.88 -18.41 11.89
N LEU A 277 -15.69 -17.24 12.47
CA LEU A 277 -16.72 -16.40 13.06
C LEU A 277 -16.86 -15.10 12.27
N SER A 278 -18.00 -14.44 12.43
CA SER A 278 -18.19 -13.05 12.03
C SER A 278 -18.37 -12.16 13.25
N ASP A 279 -17.64 -11.06 13.33
CA ASP A 279 -17.88 -10.05 14.37
C ASP A 279 -19.15 -9.21 14.07
N PRO A 280 -19.53 -8.27 14.97
CA PRO A 280 -20.73 -7.46 14.81
C PRO A 280 -20.86 -6.64 13.52
N ASP A 281 -19.74 -6.36 12.85
CA ASP A 281 -19.64 -5.56 11.63
C ASP A 281 -19.29 -6.43 10.40
N GLY A 282 -19.27 -7.75 10.57
CA GLY A 282 -18.94 -8.68 9.50
C GLY A 282 -17.47 -9.07 9.45
N HIS A 283 -16.57 -8.53 10.27
CA HIS A 283 -15.14 -8.86 10.15
C HIS A 283 -14.90 -10.34 10.45
N GLU A 284 -14.26 -11.05 9.53
CA GLU A 284 -14.03 -12.48 9.68
C GLU A 284 -12.93 -12.76 10.71
N ILE A 285 -13.13 -13.81 11.50
CA ILE A 285 -12.21 -14.25 12.55
C ILE A 285 -11.99 -15.74 12.41
N CYS A 286 -10.75 -16.16 12.19
CA CYS A 286 -10.34 -17.57 12.33
C CYS A 286 -9.80 -17.78 13.75
N PHE A 287 -10.37 -18.71 14.51
CA PHE A 287 -9.66 -19.31 15.64
C PHE A 287 -9.06 -20.63 15.21
N VAL A 288 -7.79 -20.83 15.50
CA VAL A 288 -7.05 -22.07 15.18
C VAL A 288 -6.42 -22.67 16.43
N GLY A 289 -6.51 -24.00 16.55
CA GLY A 289 -5.87 -24.79 17.59
C GLY A 289 -4.35 -24.73 17.51
N GLU A 290 -3.71 -24.18 18.54
CA GLU A 290 -2.29 -23.84 18.54
C GLU A 290 -1.35 -25.05 18.44
N GLU A 291 -1.75 -26.19 18.99
CA GLU A 291 -0.89 -27.37 19.16
C GLU A 291 -0.44 -27.97 17.82
N ASN A 292 -1.27 -27.84 16.77
CA ASN A 292 -0.93 -28.29 15.43
C ASN A 292 -0.53 -27.14 14.51
N TYR A 293 -1.13 -25.95 14.66
CA TYR A 293 -0.75 -24.77 13.87
C TYR A 293 0.74 -24.46 13.95
N PHE A 294 1.31 -24.42 15.16
CA PHE A 294 2.73 -24.07 15.32
C PHE A 294 3.71 -25.14 14.82
N LYS A 295 3.25 -26.36 14.57
CA LYS A 295 4.07 -27.39 13.90
C LYS A 295 4.16 -27.15 12.39
N GLY A 296 3.13 -26.55 11.79
CA GLY A 296 3.06 -26.23 10.36
C GLY A 296 3.70 -24.89 9.99
N CYS A 297 3.97 -24.03 10.97
CA CYS A 297 4.42 -22.64 10.77
C CYS A 297 5.95 -22.45 10.82
N GLU A 298 6.72 -23.51 10.59
CA GLU A 298 8.17 -23.39 10.49
C GLU A 298 8.56 -22.56 9.27
N THR A 299 9.51 -21.63 9.45
CA THR A 299 10.05 -20.86 8.34
C THR A 299 10.76 -21.80 7.37
N ASP A 300 10.28 -21.82 6.13
CA ASP A 300 10.81 -22.64 5.06
C ASP A 300 12.03 -21.95 4.42
N PRO A 301 13.23 -22.54 4.50
CA PRO A 301 14.44 -21.95 3.91
C PRO A 301 14.37 -21.85 2.38
N ASP A 302 13.47 -22.60 1.74
CA ASP A 302 13.24 -22.58 0.29
C ASP A 302 11.96 -21.79 -0.08
N ALA A 303 11.33 -21.08 0.87
CA ALA A 303 10.08 -20.37 0.63
C ALA A 303 10.16 -19.38 -0.54
N GLU A 304 11.25 -18.62 -0.62
CA GLU A 304 11.48 -17.67 -1.70
C GLU A 304 11.63 -18.38 -3.06
N LYS A 305 12.34 -19.52 -3.09
CA LYS A 305 12.46 -20.34 -4.32
C LYS A 305 11.10 -20.90 -4.75
N LYS A 306 10.28 -21.35 -3.80
CA LYS A 306 8.92 -21.84 -4.07
C LYS A 306 8.04 -20.73 -4.63
N PHE A 307 8.11 -19.53 -4.06
CA PHE A 307 7.43 -18.34 -4.57
C PHE A 307 7.79 -18.05 -6.03
N TYR A 308 9.09 -18.03 -6.36
CA TYR A 308 9.53 -17.79 -7.73
C TYR A 308 9.15 -18.92 -8.69
N LYS A 309 9.15 -20.18 -8.23
CA LYS A 309 8.64 -21.32 -9.01
C LYS A 309 7.13 -21.19 -9.29
N GLY A 310 6.35 -20.71 -8.33
CA GLY A 310 4.93 -20.40 -8.48
C GLY A 310 4.69 -19.35 -9.58
N LEU A 311 5.54 -18.32 -9.63
CA LEU A 311 5.51 -17.31 -10.69
C LEU A 311 5.80 -17.87 -12.09
N GLU A 312 6.62 -18.92 -12.24
CA GLU A 312 6.89 -19.51 -13.56
C GLU A 312 5.65 -20.16 -14.19
N ASN A 313 4.85 -20.84 -13.36
CA ASN A 313 3.69 -21.60 -13.82
C ASN A 313 2.58 -20.69 -14.38
N LYS A 314 2.46 -19.48 -13.82
CA LYS A 314 1.55 -18.43 -14.28
C LYS A 314 2.16 -17.06 -13.95
N PRO A 315 2.87 -16.42 -14.89
CA PRO A 315 3.60 -15.20 -14.58
C PRO A 315 2.69 -14.02 -14.32
N ASP A 316 2.83 -13.45 -13.13
CA ASP A 316 2.58 -12.03 -12.90
C ASP A 316 3.56 -11.22 -13.74
N ASP A 317 3.32 -9.93 -13.87
CA ASP A 317 4.22 -9.06 -14.58
C ASP A 317 5.23 -8.42 -13.62
N PRO A 318 6.46 -8.96 -13.49
CA PRO A 318 7.52 -8.38 -12.69
C PRO A 318 7.76 -6.89 -12.87
N ASN A 319 7.38 -6.35 -14.02
CA ASN A 319 7.66 -4.98 -14.39
C ASN A 319 6.47 -4.09 -14.15
N LYS A 320 5.23 -4.60 -13.99
CA LYS A 320 4.05 -3.79 -13.74
C LYS A 320 4.27 -2.89 -12.52
N TYR A 321 4.59 -3.48 -11.37
CA TYR A 321 4.89 -2.73 -10.15
C TYR A 321 6.12 -1.82 -10.27
N ALA A 322 7.20 -2.31 -10.89
CA ALA A 322 8.44 -1.55 -10.97
C ALA A 322 8.32 -0.35 -11.91
N ILE A 323 7.57 -0.48 -13.01
CA ILE A 323 7.24 0.60 -13.94
C ILE A 323 6.29 1.59 -13.26
N GLU A 324 5.29 1.09 -12.53
CA GLU A 324 4.39 1.91 -11.72
C GLU A 324 5.10 2.68 -10.61
N ASN A 325 6.28 2.24 -10.15
CA ASN A 325 7.05 2.88 -9.07
C ASN A 325 8.24 3.76 -9.51
N GLY A 326 8.51 3.84 -10.81
CA GLY A 326 9.76 4.44 -11.28
C GLY A 326 9.69 5.17 -12.61
N ASN A 327 8.50 5.33 -13.19
CA ASN A 327 8.18 6.01 -14.47
C ASN A 327 9.01 5.60 -15.71
N VAL A 328 10.01 4.74 -15.59
CA VAL A 328 10.93 4.35 -16.66
C VAL A 328 10.95 2.83 -16.79
N SER A 329 10.66 2.35 -18.00
CA SER A 329 10.58 0.93 -18.36
C SER A 329 11.94 0.29 -18.66
N ASP A 330 13.02 1.05 -18.55
CA ASP A 330 14.39 0.58 -18.78
C ASP A 330 15.07 0.24 -17.42
N PRO A 331 15.47 -1.03 -17.20
CA PRO A 331 16.17 -1.45 -16.00
C PRO A 331 17.47 -0.69 -15.70
N GLN A 332 18.10 -0.03 -16.67
CA GLN A 332 19.29 0.80 -16.42
C GLN A 332 18.96 2.03 -15.58
N TYR A 333 17.75 2.57 -15.75
CA TYR A 333 17.31 3.81 -15.12
C TYR A 333 16.27 3.58 -14.01
N ASN A 334 15.78 2.34 -13.87
CA ASN A 334 14.85 1.95 -12.83
C ASN A 334 15.51 0.96 -11.86
N THR A 335 15.95 1.47 -10.70
CA THR A 335 16.67 0.69 -9.68
C THR A 335 15.80 -0.43 -9.09
N VAL A 336 14.50 -0.19 -8.93
CA VAL A 336 13.54 -1.19 -8.43
C VAL A 336 13.38 -2.32 -9.45
N LEU A 337 13.23 -1.96 -10.73
CA LEU A 337 13.14 -2.92 -11.83
C LEU A 337 14.42 -3.75 -11.96
N ARG A 338 15.59 -3.12 -11.86
CA ARG A 338 16.88 -3.81 -11.90
C ARG A 338 17.03 -4.84 -10.78
N ALA A 339 16.77 -4.43 -9.54
CA ALA A 339 16.87 -5.30 -8.38
C ALA A 339 15.91 -6.50 -8.49
N THR A 340 14.67 -6.23 -8.92
CA THR A 340 13.66 -7.26 -9.16
C THR A 340 14.12 -8.27 -10.21
N LEU A 341 14.66 -7.80 -11.35
CA LEU A 341 15.15 -8.68 -12.42
C LEU A 341 16.37 -9.51 -11.99
N GLU A 342 17.28 -8.92 -11.21
CA GLU A 342 18.43 -9.64 -10.64
C GLU A 342 17.97 -10.76 -9.70
N GLU A 343 16.94 -10.51 -8.90
CA GLU A 343 16.38 -11.47 -7.96
C GLU A 343 15.64 -12.63 -8.66
N CYS A 344 14.82 -12.32 -9.67
CA CYS A 344 14.19 -13.34 -10.53
C CYS A 344 15.25 -14.27 -11.14
N ARG A 345 16.35 -13.71 -11.64
CA ARG A 345 17.48 -14.49 -12.20
C ARG A 345 18.18 -15.32 -11.15
N LYS A 346 18.43 -14.77 -9.95
CA LYS A 346 19.06 -15.48 -8.83
C LYS A 346 18.25 -16.69 -8.37
N ASN A 347 16.92 -16.59 -8.45
CA ASN A 347 15.99 -17.66 -8.10
C ASN A 347 15.61 -18.55 -9.31
N ASN A 348 16.40 -18.53 -10.38
CA ASN A 348 16.29 -19.40 -11.56
C ASN A 348 14.98 -19.27 -12.36
N MET A 349 14.30 -18.11 -12.32
CA MET A 349 13.18 -17.89 -13.24
C MET A 349 13.66 -17.93 -14.70
N SER A 350 12.94 -18.64 -15.56
CA SER A 350 13.29 -18.75 -16.98
C SER A 350 13.34 -17.38 -17.68
N LYS A 351 14.29 -17.23 -18.60
CA LYS A 351 14.43 -16.00 -19.40
C LYS A 351 13.17 -15.74 -20.22
N GLU A 352 12.54 -16.78 -20.75
CA GLU A 352 11.28 -16.62 -21.50
C GLU A 352 10.14 -16.06 -20.64
N THR A 353 10.05 -16.47 -19.36
CA THR A 353 9.06 -15.94 -18.41
C THR A 353 9.30 -14.45 -18.14
N ILE A 354 10.56 -14.08 -17.87
CA ILE A 354 10.95 -12.68 -17.65
C ILE A 354 10.66 -11.83 -18.90
N ASP A 355 11.09 -12.29 -20.08
CA ASP A 355 10.90 -11.56 -21.35
C ASP A 355 9.41 -11.43 -21.71
N ARG A 356 8.59 -12.45 -21.42
CA ARG A 356 7.13 -12.40 -21.64
C ARG A 356 6.45 -11.39 -20.73
N ALA A 357 6.86 -11.33 -19.46
CA ALA A 357 6.38 -10.32 -18.55
C ALA A 357 6.79 -8.91 -18.99
N ILE A 358 8.05 -8.70 -19.38
CA ILE A 358 8.51 -7.40 -19.92
C ILE A 358 7.64 -6.95 -21.09
N LYS A 359 7.37 -7.87 -22.02
CA LYS A 359 6.49 -7.57 -23.17
C LYS A 359 5.05 -7.28 -22.74
N ARG A 360 4.52 -7.97 -21.73
CA ARG A 360 3.16 -7.70 -21.21
C ARG A 360 3.08 -6.33 -20.53
N ALA A 361 4.10 -5.92 -19.80
CA ALA A 361 4.11 -4.63 -19.09
C ALA A 361 4.13 -3.48 -20.07
N ILE A 362 5.00 -3.61 -21.08
CA ILE A 362 5.11 -2.67 -22.18
C ILE A 362 3.79 -2.66 -22.98
N ALA A 363 3.19 -3.82 -23.25
CA ALA A 363 1.94 -3.93 -24.00
C ALA A 363 0.68 -3.47 -23.22
N GLN A 364 0.67 -3.57 -21.88
CA GLN A 364 -0.40 -2.99 -21.05
C GLN A 364 -0.33 -1.46 -21.08
N LYS A 365 0.88 -0.89 -21.15
CA LYS A 365 1.08 0.54 -21.40
C LYS A 365 0.61 0.98 -22.79
N ASP A 366 0.65 0.13 -23.81
CA ASP A 366 0.22 0.48 -25.19
C ASP A 366 -1.29 0.76 -25.33
N ASN A 367 -2.13 0.35 -24.37
CA ASN A 367 -3.53 0.77 -24.35
C ASN A 367 -3.71 2.14 -23.71
N MET A 368 -2.84 2.54 -22.78
CA MET A 368 -2.87 3.87 -22.16
C MET A 368 -2.16 4.86 -23.08
N LYS A 369 -2.85 5.92 -23.47
CA LYS A 369 -2.28 7.00 -24.26
C LYS A 369 -2.25 8.25 -23.40
N GLN A 370 -1.13 8.96 -23.47
CA GLN A 370 -1.06 10.33 -22.99
C GLN A 370 -1.95 11.17 -23.91
N VAL A 371 -2.96 11.81 -23.33
CA VAL A 371 -3.89 12.71 -24.00
C VAL A 371 -3.83 14.04 -23.29
N ILE A 372 -3.70 15.11 -24.08
CA ILE A 372 -3.72 16.47 -23.58
C ILE A 372 -5.15 16.99 -23.77
N PHE A 373 -5.76 17.39 -22.66
CA PHE A 373 -7.02 18.12 -22.68
C PHE A 373 -6.77 19.61 -22.47
N GLU A 374 -7.51 20.43 -23.20
CA GLU A 374 -7.30 21.87 -23.26
C GLU A 374 -8.48 22.61 -22.64
N PHE A 375 -8.20 23.49 -21.67
CA PHE A 375 -9.22 24.22 -20.94
C PHE A 375 -8.89 25.71 -20.85
N ILE A 376 -9.94 26.55 -20.81
CA ILE A 376 -9.80 27.97 -20.52
C ILE A 376 -10.30 28.22 -19.09
N GLY A 377 -9.35 28.55 -18.21
CA GLY A 377 -9.59 28.84 -16.81
C GLY A 377 -10.03 30.29 -16.54
N PRO A 378 -10.17 30.64 -15.25
CA PRO A 378 -10.48 32.00 -14.78
C PRO A 378 -9.52 33.05 -15.35
N GLY A 379 -10.04 34.26 -15.58
CA GLY A 379 -9.29 35.33 -16.25
C GLY A 379 -8.79 35.00 -17.66
N ARG A 380 -9.37 33.97 -18.30
CA ARG A 380 -8.96 33.43 -19.61
C ARG A 380 -7.55 32.83 -19.63
N ALA A 381 -7.07 32.35 -18.48
CA ALA A 381 -5.86 31.55 -18.43
C ALA A 381 -6.03 30.30 -19.30
N LEU A 382 -5.01 29.99 -20.09
CA LEU A 382 -4.96 28.80 -20.92
C LEU A 382 -4.37 27.66 -20.10
N CYS A 383 -5.01 26.49 -20.13
CA CYS A 383 -4.57 25.33 -19.36
C CYS A 383 -4.46 24.07 -20.22
N LEU A 384 -3.40 23.30 -19.99
CA LEU A 384 -3.20 21.95 -20.52
C LEU A 384 -3.27 20.96 -19.37
N ILE A 385 -4.07 19.90 -19.53
CA ILE A 385 -4.16 18.80 -18.57
C ILE A 385 -3.66 17.55 -19.26
N GLU A 386 -2.53 17.05 -18.79
CA GLU A 386 -1.93 15.81 -19.25
C GLU A 386 -2.59 14.63 -18.55
N VAL A 387 -3.12 13.69 -19.34
CA VAL A 387 -3.89 12.57 -18.81
C VAL A 387 -3.42 11.27 -19.43
N MET A 388 -3.11 10.29 -18.58
CA MET A 388 -2.83 8.93 -19.01
C MET A 388 -4.14 8.14 -19.06
N THR A 389 -4.60 7.73 -20.24
CA THR A 389 -5.91 7.05 -20.36
C THR A 389 -5.99 6.06 -21.52
N ASP A 390 -6.66 4.93 -21.26
CA ASP A 390 -7.06 3.92 -22.24
C ASP A 390 -8.29 4.33 -23.07
N ASN A 391 -9.02 5.34 -22.58
CA ASN A 391 -10.28 5.77 -23.16
C ASN A 391 -10.40 7.31 -23.05
N PRO A 392 -9.91 8.04 -24.07
CA PRO A 392 -9.92 9.50 -24.08
C PRO A 392 -11.31 10.10 -23.89
N LYS A 393 -12.36 9.44 -24.40
CA LYS A 393 -13.75 9.91 -24.25
C LYS A 393 -14.23 9.79 -22.80
N ARG A 394 -13.87 8.72 -22.11
CA ARG A 394 -14.21 8.51 -20.69
C ARG A 394 -13.49 9.52 -19.81
N ALA A 395 -12.18 9.69 -20.02
CA ALA A 395 -11.37 10.67 -19.31
C ALA A 395 -11.92 12.09 -19.51
N PHE A 396 -12.22 12.46 -20.75
CA PHE A 396 -12.84 13.75 -21.07
C PHE A 396 -14.14 14.00 -20.29
N ASN A 397 -15.07 13.04 -20.30
CA ASN A 397 -16.34 13.16 -19.59
C ASN A 397 -16.15 13.27 -18.07
N TYR A 398 -15.16 12.55 -17.53
CA TYR A 398 -14.82 12.59 -16.10
C TYR A 398 -14.25 13.95 -15.69
N LEU A 399 -13.28 14.46 -16.44
CA LEU A 399 -12.71 15.79 -16.24
C LEU A 399 -13.78 16.87 -16.36
N ASN A 400 -14.64 16.78 -17.40
CA ASN A 400 -15.72 17.74 -17.63
C ASN A 400 -16.74 17.74 -16.46
N LYS A 401 -17.09 16.56 -15.93
CA LYS A 401 -17.98 16.45 -14.77
C LYS A 401 -17.38 17.13 -13.52
N ASN A 402 -16.08 16.99 -13.29
CA ASN A 402 -15.41 17.62 -12.16
C ASN A 402 -15.22 19.13 -12.37
N ALA A 403 -14.82 19.55 -13.57
CA ALA A 403 -14.76 20.94 -14.01
C ALA A 403 -16.09 21.70 -13.83
N ALA A 404 -17.21 21.05 -14.17
CA ALA A 404 -18.54 21.64 -14.04
C ALA A 404 -18.96 21.92 -12.58
N LYS A 405 -18.47 21.13 -11.61
CA LYS A 405 -18.78 21.35 -10.18
C LYS A 405 -18.21 22.66 -9.63
N ILE A 406 -17.13 23.15 -10.25
CA ILE A 406 -16.38 24.34 -9.81
C ILE A 406 -16.56 25.54 -10.75
N GLY A 407 -17.41 25.41 -11.79
CA GLY A 407 -17.83 26.52 -12.64
C GLY A 407 -16.85 26.90 -13.75
N ILE A 408 -16.05 25.96 -14.27
CA ILE A 408 -15.16 26.23 -15.41
C ILE A 408 -15.98 26.50 -16.68
N PRO A 409 -15.77 27.62 -17.41
CA PRO A 409 -16.71 28.03 -18.45
C PRO A 409 -16.53 27.34 -19.81
N GLU A 410 -15.33 26.84 -20.16
CA GLU A 410 -15.10 26.46 -21.55
C GLU A 410 -13.98 25.44 -21.75
N ILE A 411 -14.33 24.33 -22.41
CA ILE A 411 -13.39 23.36 -22.96
C ILE A 411 -13.00 23.84 -24.36
N ALA A 412 -11.70 23.99 -24.61
CA ALA A 412 -11.20 24.37 -25.91
C ALA A 412 -11.19 23.17 -26.88
N LYS A 413 -11.21 23.44 -28.18
CA LYS A 413 -10.99 22.39 -29.19
C LYS A 413 -9.53 21.94 -29.13
N SER A 414 -9.31 20.63 -29.14
CA SER A 414 -7.97 20.03 -29.16
C SER A 414 -7.06 20.68 -30.21
N GLY A 415 -5.85 21.04 -29.80
CA GLY A 415 -4.79 21.63 -30.62
C GLY A 415 -4.78 23.16 -30.65
N GLN A 416 -5.69 23.87 -29.98
CA GLN A 416 -5.73 25.34 -30.03
C GLN A 416 -4.89 25.99 -28.93
N ILE A 417 -4.85 25.38 -27.75
CA ILE A 417 -4.10 25.89 -26.60
C ILE A 417 -2.66 25.39 -26.62
N ALA A 418 -2.43 24.14 -27.05
CA ALA A 418 -1.09 23.54 -27.04
C ALA A 418 -0.05 24.37 -27.82
N GLU A 419 -0.45 25.12 -28.86
CA GLU A 419 0.44 26.00 -29.63
C GLU A 419 1.07 27.14 -28.80
N TYR A 420 0.43 27.52 -27.69
CA TYR A 420 0.91 28.56 -26.77
C TYR A 420 1.91 28.07 -25.73
N PHE A 421 2.24 26.77 -25.76
CA PHE A 421 3.21 26.16 -24.85
C PHE A 421 4.36 25.53 -25.65
N ASP A 422 5.54 25.50 -25.06
CA ASP A 422 6.66 24.70 -25.50
C ASP A 422 6.82 23.51 -24.56
N GLN A 423 6.79 22.28 -25.11
CA GLN A 423 7.16 21.11 -24.33
C GLN A 423 8.68 21.12 -24.15
N ARG A 424 9.13 21.06 -22.90
CA ARG A 424 10.56 21.13 -22.54
C ARG A 424 10.87 20.02 -21.55
N GLY A 425 12.09 19.50 -21.61
CA GLY A 425 12.66 18.69 -20.54
C GLY A 425 13.28 19.64 -19.52
N TYR A 426 13.22 19.30 -18.22
CA TYR A 426 13.83 20.10 -17.17
C TYR A 426 14.58 19.27 -16.13
N ALA A 427 15.54 19.89 -15.47
CA ALA A 427 16.14 19.41 -14.23
C ALA A 427 16.39 20.58 -13.29
N CYS A 428 16.09 20.42 -12.00
CA CYS A 428 16.19 21.47 -10.98
C CYS A 428 17.28 21.15 -9.95
N ILE A 429 17.94 22.20 -9.47
CA ILE A 429 18.79 22.16 -8.27
C ILE A 429 18.41 23.33 -7.35
N GLU A 430 18.65 23.20 -6.04
CA GLU A 430 18.39 24.30 -5.12
C GLU A 430 19.18 25.56 -5.50
N LYS A 431 18.51 26.72 -5.51
CA LYS A 431 19.14 27.99 -5.88
C LYS A 431 20.24 28.41 -4.91
N SER A 432 20.16 27.98 -3.65
CA SER A 432 21.18 28.18 -2.62
C SER A 432 22.55 27.57 -3.00
N ASN A 433 22.58 26.60 -3.91
CA ASN A 433 23.81 25.90 -4.30
C ASN A 433 24.74 26.79 -5.15
N ILE A 434 24.19 27.65 -6.02
CA ILE A 434 24.97 28.47 -6.96
C ILE A 434 24.32 29.82 -7.25
N ASN A 435 25.13 30.80 -7.63
CA ASN A 435 24.65 32.09 -8.14
C ASN A 435 24.32 32.02 -9.65
N GLU A 436 23.72 33.08 -10.18
CA GLU A 436 23.26 33.15 -11.57
C GLU A 436 24.38 32.94 -12.59
N GLU A 437 25.54 33.56 -12.38
CA GLU A 437 26.70 33.41 -13.27
C GLU A 437 27.12 31.94 -13.40
N LYS A 438 27.25 31.24 -12.26
CA LYS A 438 27.58 29.80 -12.25
C LYS A 438 26.46 28.94 -12.80
N ALA A 439 25.20 29.32 -12.62
CA ALA A 439 24.07 28.60 -13.20
C ALA A 439 24.11 28.66 -14.74
N ILE A 440 24.45 29.82 -15.31
CA ILE A 440 24.62 29.98 -16.76
C ILE A 440 25.81 29.17 -17.27
N GLU A 441 26.96 29.21 -16.57
CA GLU A 441 28.12 28.38 -16.93
C GLU A 441 27.77 26.89 -16.90
N LEU A 442 27.13 26.44 -15.83
CA LEU A 442 26.70 25.05 -15.66
C LEU A 442 25.71 24.62 -16.75
N ALA A 443 24.78 25.50 -17.15
CA ALA A 443 23.84 25.21 -18.23
C ALA A 443 24.57 24.87 -19.53
N ILE A 444 25.64 25.60 -19.85
CA ILE A 444 26.47 25.35 -21.03
C ILE A 444 27.21 24.02 -20.89
N GLU A 445 27.81 23.75 -19.73
CA GLU A 445 28.56 22.51 -19.47
C GLU A 445 27.69 21.25 -19.58
N ILE A 446 26.44 21.32 -19.09
CA ILE A 446 25.50 20.20 -19.15
C ILE A 446 24.71 20.11 -20.46
N ASN A 447 24.94 21.05 -21.40
CA ASN A 447 24.20 21.22 -22.66
C ASN A 447 22.69 21.49 -22.48
N ALA A 448 22.30 22.21 -21.43
CA ALA A 448 20.96 22.76 -21.33
C ALA A 448 20.78 23.93 -22.32
N GLU A 449 19.59 24.04 -22.93
CA GLU A 449 19.25 25.13 -23.84
C GLU A 449 19.07 26.45 -23.10
N GLU A 450 18.60 26.39 -21.85
CA GLU A 450 18.22 27.55 -21.07
C GLU A 450 18.30 27.23 -19.56
N VAL A 451 18.49 28.25 -18.74
CA VAL A 451 18.37 28.15 -17.28
C VAL A 451 17.54 29.32 -16.77
N ILE A 452 16.54 29.02 -15.94
CA ILE A 452 15.64 30.02 -15.35
C ILE A 452 15.59 29.87 -13.84
N GLN A 453 15.23 30.95 -13.15
CA GLN A 453 14.84 30.90 -11.75
C GLN A 453 13.38 30.48 -11.67
N ALA A 454 13.09 29.48 -10.83
CA ALA A 454 11.74 29.00 -10.59
C ALA A 454 11.52 28.74 -9.10
N ILE A 455 10.27 28.43 -8.76
CA ILE A 455 9.91 27.82 -7.48
C ILE A 455 9.71 26.33 -7.76
N ASP A 456 10.10 25.47 -6.82
CA ASP A 456 9.83 24.04 -6.91
C ASP A 456 8.33 23.71 -6.97
N ASP A 457 8.03 22.47 -7.34
CA ASP A 457 6.65 22.01 -7.61
C ASP A 457 5.75 22.12 -6.36
N ASP A 458 6.34 22.09 -5.16
CA ASP A 458 5.66 22.26 -3.87
C ASP A 458 5.41 23.75 -3.52
N GLY A 459 5.99 24.69 -4.27
CA GLY A 459 5.80 26.13 -4.07
C GLY A 459 6.59 26.72 -2.90
N GLU A 460 7.61 26.02 -2.39
CA GLU A 460 8.28 26.37 -1.13
C GLU A 460 9.73 26.86 -1.32
N ARG A 461 10.43 26.41 -2.37
CA ARG A 461 11.88 26.65 -2.51
C ARG A 461 12.23 27.27 -3.86
N GLU A 462 13.16 28.22 -3.84
CA GLU A 462 13.72 28.75 -5.07
C GLU A 462 14.73 27.76 -5.67
N VAL A 463 14.61 27.51 -6.98
CA VAL A 463 15.45 26.57 -7.73
C VAL A 463 16.02 27.21 -8.99
N TRP A 464 17.16 26.67 -9.45
CA TRP A 464 17.62 26.83 -10.83
C TRP A 464 17.05 25.69 -11.66
N LYS A 465 16.26 26.04 -12.68
CA LYS A 465 15.61 25.08 -13.59
C LYS A 465 16.33 25.13 -14.94
N PHE A 466 17.04 24.06 -15.25
CA PHE A 466 17.75 23.86 -16.51
C PHE A 466 16.81 23.21 -17.51
N LEU A 467 16.66 23.81 -18.69
CA LEU A 467 15.69 23.43 -19.70
C LEU A 467 16.39 22.91 -20.95
N GLY A 468 15.76 21.97 -21.65
CA GLY A 468 16.21 21.48 -22.94
C GLY A 468 15.10 20.75 -23.69
N PRO A 469 15.44 19.94 -24.72
CA PRO A 469 14.47 19.12 -25.41
C PRO A 469 13.70 18.18 -24.45
N PRO A 470 12.41 17.88 -24.69
CA PRO A 470 11.58 17.01 -23.84
C PRO A 470 12.20 15.67 -23.44
N THR A 471 13.06 15.11 -24.29
CA THR A 471 13.71 13.82 -24.05
C THR A 471 15.07 13.94 -23.37
N PHE A 472 15.54 15.15 -23.07
CA PHE A 472 16.91 15.42 -22.63
C PHE A 472 17.08 15.54 -21.10
N TYR A 473 15.99 15.59 -20.33
CA TYR A 473 16.04 15.75 -18.87
C TYR A 473 16.86 14.66 -18.16
N GLY A 474 16.78 13.41 -18.59
CA GLY A 474 17.57 12.31 -18.02
C GLY A 474 19.08 12.53 -18.20
N GLN A 475 19.51 13.08 -19.34
CA GLN A 475 20.92 13.42 -19.57
C GLN A 475 21.33 14.65 -18.75
N MET A 476 20.46 15.67 -18.64
CA MET A 476 20.72 16.83 -17.77
C MET A 476 20.91 16.41 -16.31
N LYS A 477 20.09 15.48 -15.80
CA LYS A 477 20.23 14.93 -14.45
C LYS A 477 21.59 14.27 -14.21
N ILE A 478 22.02 13.43 -15.15
CA ILE A 478 23.33 12.76 -15.09
C ILE A 478 24.45 13.80 -15.05
N ASN A 479 24.38 14.78 -15.97
CA ASN A 479 25.41 15.80 -16.08
C ASN A 479 25.48 16.65 -14.80
N LEU A 480 24.34 17.10 -14.26
CA LEU A 480 24.28 17.84 -12.99
C LEU A 480 24.87 17.05 -11.83
N THR A 481 24.56 15.76 -11.74
CA THR A 481 25.08 14.87 -10.69
C THR A 481 26.60 14.69 -10.81
N GLN A 482 27.12 14.55 -12.04
CA GLN A 482 28.57 14.46 -12.29
C GLN A 482 29.33 15.73 -11.89
N HIS A 483 28.66 16.89 -11.94
CA HIS A 483 29.21 18.17 -11.47
C HIS A 483 29.00 18.38 -9.96
N GLY A 484 28.49 17.37 -9.25
CA GLY A 484 28.37 17.38 -7.79
C GLY A 484 27.08 18.00 -7.25
N TYR A 485 26.08 18.24 -8.09
CA TYR A 485 24.80 18.79 -7.66
C TYR A 485 23.76 17.71 -7.41
N THR A 486 22.97 17.90 -6.36
CA THR A 486 21.78 17.08 -6.09
C THR A 486 20.60 17.64 -6.89
N VAL A 487 20.08 16.84 -7.83
CA VAL A 487 18.88 17.19 -8.58
C VAL A 487 17.65 17.01 -7.70
N THR A 488 16.89 18.08 -7.51
CA THR A 488 15.70 18.11 -6.65
C THR A 488 14.44 17.66 -7.36
N SER A 489 14.35 17.92 -8.66
CA SER A 489 13.27 17.44 -9.53
C SER A 489 13.74 17.43 -10.99
N ASP A 490 13.16 16.56 -11.81
CA ASP A 490 13.42 16.47 -13.25
C ASP A 490 12.22 15.84 -13.96
N GLY A 491 12.02 16.19 -15.23
CA GLY A 491 10.90 15.67 -16.01
C GLY A 491 10.70 16.38 -17.34
N SER A 492 9.51 16.24 -17.90
CA SER A 492 9.05 17.05 -19.03
C SER A 492 7.84 17.85 -18.61
N GLU A 493 7.76 19.09 -19.06
CA GLU A 493 6.66 20.01 -18.75
C GLU A 493 6.28 20.86 -19.96
N PHE A 494 5.11 21.50 -19.91
CA PHE A 494 4.68 22.48 -20.88
C PHE A 494 4.89 23.89 -20.34
N ILE A 495 5.85 24.62 -20.92
CA ILE A 495 6.18 25.99 -20.52
C ILE A 495 5.39 26.98 -21.38
N PRO A 496 4.64 27.92 -20.80
CA PRO A 496 3.89 28.89 -21.58
C PRO A 496 4.82 29.88 -22.31
N LYS A 497 4.57 30.10 -23.59
CA LYS A 497 5.29 31.10 -24.41
C LYS A 497 5.00 32.53 -23.98
N VAL A 498 3.79 32.77 -23.47
CA VAL A 498 3.31 34.06 -22.99
C VAL A 498 2.42 33.84 -21.78
N THR A 499 2.68 34.57 -20.70
CA THR A 499 1.87 34.53 -19.48
C THR A 499 0.78 35.61 -19.48
N VAL A 500 -0.32 35.34 -18.78
CA VAL A 500 -1.48 36.23 -18.61
C VAL A 500 -1.60 36.59 -17.14
N PRO A 501 -1.47 37.87 -16.76
CA PRO A 501 -1.62 38.28 -15.37
C PRO A 501 -3.08 38.15 -14.93
N LEU A 502 -3.30 37.53 -13.77
CA LEU A 502 -4.62 37.34 -13.19
C LEU A 502 -4.85 38.30 -12.00
N ASN A 503 -6.11 38.64 -11.76
CA ASN A 503 -6.48 39.31 -10.50
C ASN A 503 -6.52 38.29 -9.35
N GLU A 504 -6.46 38.75 -8.10
CA GLU A 504 -6.39 37.89 -6.91
C GLU A 504 -7.52 36.84 -6.84
N ARG A 505 -8.73 37.23 -7.24
CA ARG A 505 -9.87 36.31 -7.26
C ARG A 505 -9.64 35.18 -8.26
N ASP A 506 -9.21 35.50 -9.47
CA ASP A 506 -8.95 34.53 -10.52
C ASP A 506 -7.74 33.65 -10.21
N LYS A 507 -6.70 34.17 -9.53
CA LYS A 507 -5.56 33.36 -9.04
C LYS A 507 -5.99 32.30 -8.04
N ILE A 508 -6.78 32.68 -7.03
CA ILE A 508 -7.30 31.75 -6.02
C ILE A 508 -8.13 30.65 -6.69
N LEU A 509 -9.01 31.04 -7.62
CA LEU A 509 -9.90 30.12 -8.31
C LEU A 509 -9.13 29.17 -9.24
N LEU A 510 -8.14 29.68 -9.97
CA LEU A 510 -7.26 28.88 -10.82
C LEU A 510 -6.45 27.87 -9.99
N LYS A 511 -5.89 28.27 -8.84
CA LYS A 511 -5.17 27.37 -7.95
C LYS A 511 -6.06 26.24 -7.42
N GLN A 512 -7.30 26.54 -7.03
CA GLN A 512 -8.26 25.52 -6.62
C GLN A 512 -8.57 24.52 -7.74
N ILE A 513 -8.65 25.00 -8.98
CA ILE A 513 -8.87 24.15 -10.17
C ILE A 513 -7.67 23.22 -10.39
N ILE A 514 -6.45 23.76 -10.34
CA ILE A 514 -5.20 23.00 -10.53
C ILE A 514 -5.13 21.86 -9.52
N ASN A 515 -5.21 22.17 -8.22
CA ASN A 515 -5.13 21.17 -7.16
C ASN A 515 -6.18 20.06 -7.33
N MET A 516 -7.43 20.42 -7.68
CA MET A 516 -8.49 19.44 -7.88
C MET A 516 -8.19 18.48 -9.06
N PHE A 517 -7.57 18.99 -10.14
CA PHE A 517 -7.18 18.14 -11.26
C PHE A 517 -5.97 17.27 -10.92
N GLU A 518 -4.99 17.81 -10.20
CA GLU A 518 -3.81 17.05 -9.72
C GLU A 518 -4.21 15.93 -8.76
N ASP A 519 -5.29 16.08 -7.99
CA ASP A 519 -5.85 15.03 -7.13
C ASP A 519 -6.51 13.87 -7.91
N LEU A 520 -6.67 13.98 -9.24
CA LEU A 520 -7.28 12.92 -10.05
C LEU A 520 -6.21 11.92 -10.52
N GLU A 521 -6.38 10.65 -10.16
CA GLU A 521 -5.47 9.52 -10.47
C GLU A 521 -5.01 9.40 -11.94
N GLN A 522 -5.79 9.91 -12.90
CA GLN A 522 -5.46 9.81 -14.34
C GLN A 522 -4.67 11.02 -14.85
N VAL A 523 -4.56 12.09 -14.06
CA VAL A 523 -3.90 13.34 -14.44
C VAL A 523 -2.42 13.26 -14.05
N GLU A 524 -1.55 13.46 -15.02
CA GLU A 524 -0.09 13.42 -14.86
C GLU A 524 0.52 14.81 -14.68
N GLY A 525 -0.20 15.86 -15.10
CA GLY A 525 0.26 17.24 -14.97
C GLY A 525 -0.78 18.27 -15.40
N VAL A 526 -0.74 19.44 -14.76
CA VAL A 526 -1.59 20.59 -15.08
C VAL A 526 -0.72 21.80 -15.34
N HIS A 527 -0.79 22.35 -16.56
CA HIS A 527 0.04 23.47 -16.99
C HIS A 527 -0.84 24.67 -17.30
N THR A 528 -0.41 25.87 -16.93
CA THR A 528 -1.17 27.09 -17.17
C THR A 528 -0.27 28.25 -17.56
N ASN A 529 -0.82 29.20 -18.31
CA ASN A 529 -0.15 30.47 -18.58
C ASN A 529 -0.62 31.62 -17.66
N GLY A 530 -1.56 31.37 -16.75
CA GLY A 530 -2.05 32.37 -15.80
C GLY A 530 -1.08 32.58 -14.64
N VAL A 531 -0.71 33.84 -14.35
CA VAL A 531 0.27 34.21 -13.29
C VAL A 531 -0.23 35.27 -12.32
#